data_AF-A0A529IB55-F1
#
_entry.id   AF-A0A529IB55-F1
#
_cell.length_a   1.000
_cell.length_b   1.000
_cell.length_c   1.000
_cell.angle_alpha   90.00
_cell.angle_beta   90.00
_cell.angle_gamma   90.00
#
_symmetry.space_group_name_H-M   'P 1'
#
loop_
_entity.id
_entity.type
_entity.pdbx_description
1 polymer ?
#
loop_
_entity_poly.entity_id
_entity_poly.type
_entity_poly.pdbx_seq_one_letter_code
_entity_poly.pdbx_strand_id
1 'polypeptide(L)' 'MSIETERRHEQDHSLAARFEMVRRAADASLAGAVTDLCGYREMLPVCSRNVEYASLTVPLVISFAE' A
#
# COMPACT_ATOMS: atom_id res chain seq x y z
N MET A 1 3.87 -30.79 -5.70
CA MET A 1 3.42 -29.53 -5.08
C MET A 1 3.64 -29.69 -3.59
N SER A 2 4.46 -28.84 -2.98
CA SER A 2 5.01 -29.08 -1.64
C SER A 2 4.11 -28.47 -0.56
N ILE A 3 3.92 -29.18 0.54
CA ILE A 3 3.21 -28.73 1.76
C ILE A 3 3.63 -27.32 2.26
N GLU A 4 4.85 -26.90 1.93
CA GLU A 4 5.38 -25.58 2.31
C GLU A 4 4.83 -24.43 1.44
N THR A 5 4.50 -24.69 0.17
CA THR A 5 3.86 -23.70 -0.72
C THR A 5 2.38 -23.50 -0.41
N GLU A 6 1.69 -24.55 0.07
CA GLU A 6 0.28 -24.46 0.49
C GLU A 6 0.13 -23.68 1.80
N ARG A 7 0.97 -23.93 2.80
CA ARG A 7 0.93 -23.19 4.07
C ARG A 7 1.20 -21.69 3.92
N ARG A 8 2.09 -21.29 3.00
CA ARG A 8 2.33 -19.87 2.69
C ARG A 8 1.10 -19.23 2.06
N HIS A 9 0.44 -19.93 1.13
CA HIS A 9 -0.79 -19.44 0.50
C HIS A 9 -1.93 -19.27 1.52
N GLU A 10 -2.13 -20.24 2.41
CA GLU A 10 -3.16 -20.18 3.46
C GLU A 10 -2.88 -19.07 4.49
N GLN A 11 -1.61 -18.84 4.86
CA GLN A 11 -1.22 -17.73 5.73
C GLN A 11 -1.40 -16.36 5.07
N ASP A 12 -1.03 -16.22 3.80
CA ASP A 12 -1.26 -14.98 3.05
C ASP A 12 -2.76 -14.68 2.89
N HIS A 13 -3.58 -15.70 2.63
CA HIS A 13 -5.04 -15.56 2.60
C HIS A 13 -5.63 -15.17 3.97
N SER A 14 -5.11 -15.74 5.06
CA SER A 14 -5.52 -15.42 6.43
C SER A 14 -5.11 -14.00 6.85
N LEU A 15 -3.96 -13.51 6.38
CA LEU A 15 -3.54 -12.12 6.55
C LEU A 15 -4.39 -11.17 5.72
N ALA A 16 -4.66 -11.50 4.44
CA ALA A 16 -5.53 -10.69 3.58
C ALA A 16 -6.95 -10.54 4.14
N ALA A 17 -7.47 -11.55 4.87
CA ALA A 17 -8.77 -11.45 5.53
C ALA A 17 -8.80 -10.49 6.74
N ARG A 18 -7.62 -10.10 7.28
CA ARG A 18 -7.50 -9.22 8.45
C ARG A 18 -7.23 -7.77 8.09
N PHE A 19 -6.86 -7.49 6.85
CA PHE A 19 -6.53 -6.15 6.38
C PHE A 19 -7.37 -5.79 5.15
N GLU A 20 -8.03 -4.64 5.19
CA GLU A 20 -8.71 -4.07 4.03
C GLU A 20 -7.77 -3.11 3.27
N MET A 21 -7.78 -3.18 1.94
CA MET A 21 -7.12 -2.17 1.12
C MET A 21 -8.04 -0.95 1.03
N VAL A 22 -7.53 0.21 1.40
CA VAL A 22 -8.26 1.48 1.41
C VAL A 22 -7.63 2.42 0.39
N ARG A 23 -8.45 2.98 -0.49
CA ARG A 23 -8.05 4.04 -1.42
C ARG A 23 -8.77 5.33 -1.06
N ARG A 24 -8.05 6.44 -1.02
CA ARG A 24 -8.59 7.76 -0.67
C ARG A 24 -8.21 8.78 -1.72
N ALA A 25 -9.04 9.80 -1.88
CA ALA A 25 -8.64 10.99 -2.61
C ALA A 25 -7.59 11.75 -1.77
N ALA A 26 -6.54 12.24 -2.42
CA ALA A 26 -5.60 13.15 -1.78
C ALA A 26 -6.28 14.51 -1.53
N ASP A 27 -5.86 15.20 -0.47
CA ASP A 27 -6.33 16.55 -0.20
C ASP A 27 -5.99 17.51 -1.35
N ALA A 28 -6.81 18.55 -1.50
CA ALA A 28 -6.60 19.56 -2.54
C ALA A 28 -5.22 20.25 -2.44
N SER A 29 -4.64 20.32 -1.24
CA SER A 29 -3.29 20.82 -0.99
C SER A 29 -2.18 19.97 -1.62
N LEU A 30 -2.47 18.71 -1.96
CA LEU A 30 -1.55 17.75 -2.57
C LEU A 30 -1.81 17.55 -4.08
N ALA A 31 -2.70 18.35 -4.67
CA ALA A 31 -3.03 18.27 -6.08
C ALA A 31 -1.77 18.41 -6.96
N GLY A 32 -1.57 17.46 -7.87
CA GLY A 32 -0.42 17.41 -8.77
C GLY A 32 0.86 16.83 -8.17
N ALA A 33 0.96 16.70 -6.85
CA ALA A 33 2.08 16.05 -6.17
C ALA A 33 1.78 14.58 -5.84
N VAL A 34 0.55 14.27 -5.45
CA VAL A 34 0.11 12.90 -5.14
C VAL A 34 -0.90 12.42 -6.17
N THR A 35 -0.65 11.26 -6.79
CA THR A 35 -1.58 10.68 -7.77
C THR A 35 -2.50 9.63 -7.17
N ASP A 36 -2.08 9.02 -6.07
CA ASP A 36 -2.82 7.97 -5.39
C ASP A 36 -2.44 7.96 -3.91
N LEU A 37 -3.45 7.80 -3.06
CA LEU A 37 -3.28 7.57 -1.64
C LEU A 37 -3.97 6.25 -1.30
N CYS A 38 -3.16 5.25 -1.02
CA CYS A 38 -3.62 3.90 -0.73
C CYS A 38 -3.08 3.44 0.62
N GLY A 39 -3.71 2.44 1.21
CA GLY A 39 -3.24 1.87 2.45
C GLY A 39 -3.88 0.53 2.77
N TYR A 40 -3.38 -0.07 3.83
CA TYR A 40 -3.95 -1.27 4.44
C TYR A 40 -4.42 -0.91 5.83
N ARG A 41 -5.67 -1.26 6.15
CA ARG A 41 -6.27 -1.05 7.46
C ARG A 41 -6.59 -2.38 8.11
N GLU A 42 -6.14 -2.56 9.35
CA GLU A 42 -6.49 -3.73 10.15
C GLU A 42 -7.96 -3.71 10.56
N MET A 43 -8.62 -4.85 10.42
CA MET A 43 -10.06 -5.04 10.69
C MET A 43 -10.33 -5.78 12.00
N LEU A 44 -9.29 -6.14 12.75
CA LEU A 44 -9.45 -6.77 14.05
C LEU A 44 -9.98 -5.74 15.07
N PRO A 45 -11.02 -6.06 15.87
CA PRO A 45 -11.67 -5.10 16.77
C PRO A 45 -10.77 -4.45 17.85
N VAL A 46 -9.59 -5.02 18.09
CA VAL A 46 -8.70 -4.63 19.21
C VAL A 46 -7.34 -4.08 18.72
N CYS A 47 -7.04 -4.20 17.42
CA CYS A 47 -5.81 -3.66 16.83
C CYS A 47 -6.13 -2.64 15.74
N SER A 48 -5.49 -1.48 15.82
CA SER A 48 -5.59 -0.44 14.80
C SER A 48 -4.22 -0.18 14.18
N ARG A 49 -3.75 -1.09 13.31
CA ARG A 49 -2.58 -0.82 12.48
C ARG A 49 -3.03 -0.38 11.09
N ASN A 50 -2.71 0.87 10.76
CA ASN A 50 -2.89 1.43 9.43
C ASN A 50 -1.52 1.73 8.83
N VAL A 51 -1.30 1.27 7.61
CA VAL A 51 -0.12 1.64 6.81
C VAL A 51 -0.64 2.36 5.59
N GLU A 52 -0.25 3.62 5.44
CA GLU A 52 -0.61 4.45 4.30
C GLU A 52 0.64 4.70 3.44
N TYR A 53 0.44 4.73 2.14
CA TYR A 53 1.45 5.09 1.16
C TYR A 53 0.84 6.01 0.11
N ALA A 54 1.63 6.99 -0.32
CA ALA A 54 1.25 7.94 -1.34
C ALA A 54 2.21 7.79 -2.52
N SER A 55 1.68 7.75 -3.73
CA SER A 55 2.51 7.92 -4.92
C SER A 55 2.88 9.39 -5.06
N LEU A 56 4.17 9.66 -5.26
CA LEU A 56 4.69 11.02 -5.41
C LEU A 56 5.09 11.26 -6.87
N THR A 57 4.61 12.37 -7.41
CA THR A 57 5.09 12.92 -8.68
C THR A 57 6.24 13.86 -8.36
N VAL A 58 7.45 13.44 -8.70
CA VAL A 58 8.69 14.20 -8.47
C VAL A 58 9.34 14.54 -9.81
N PRO A 59 9.68 15.81 -10.08
CA PRO A 59 10.41 16.16 -11.28
C PRO A 59 11.84 15.60 -11.19
N LEU A 60 12.25 14.87 -12.22
CA LEU A 60 13.61 14.37 -12.34
C LEU A 60 14.37 15.26 -13.34
N VAL A 61 15.47 15.86 -12.88
CA VAL A 61 16.42 16.58 -13.74
C VAL A 61 17.63 15.69 -13.91
N ILE A 62 17.83 15.19 -15.13
CA ILE A 62 18.97 14.33 -15.47
C ILE A 62 19.93 15.17 -16.31
N SER A 63 21.14 15.39 -15.78
CA SER A 63 22.23 15.97 -16.56
C SER A 63 23.07 14.83 -17.13
N PHE A 64 23.23 14.82 -18.45
CA PHE A 64 24.18 13.94 -19.11
C PHE A 64 25.51 14.69 -19.24
N ALA A 65 26.62 14.03 -18.91
CA ALA A 65 27.95 14.51 -19.27
C ALA A 65 28.23 14.17 -20.74
N GLU A 66 29.05 14.99 -21.41
CA GLU A 66 29.70 14.62 -22.68
C GLU A 66 30.82 13.60 -22.47
#